data_AF-A0A2N1V7N9-F1
#
_entry.id   AF-A0A2N1V7N9-F1
#
_cell.length_a   1.000
_cell.length_b   1.000
_cell.length_c   1.000
_cell.angle_alpha   90.00
_cell.angle_beta   90.00
_cell.angle_gamma   90.00
#
_symmetry.space_group_name_H-M   'P 1'
#
loop_
_entity.id
_entity.type
_entity.pdbx_description
1 polymer ?
#
loop_
_entity_poly.entity_id
_entity_poly.type
_entity_poly.pdbx_seq_one_letter_code
_entity_poly.pdbx_strand_id
1 'polypeptide(L)'
;MSIKYRAWHKSLEFMLLHDEITPYELEQKPTKGEKYKVIDDDDFVIMKATGILDQDEYEIYEGDINIEGGIVTREGNKFIVKFEDTDMHSQKLVGGEDELIQGNIYETPYKIGINNQDESDDFDSDFDDDFEDKEFDEGFDEFEDDENY
;
A
#
# COMPACT_ATOMS: atom_id res chain seq x y z
N MET A 1 7.63 -20.59 -15.14
CA MET A 1 6.70 -19.62 -14.53
C MET A 1 5.75 -19.07 -15.58
N SER A 2 4.44 -19.11 -15.27
CA SER A 2 3.45 -18.29 -15.95
C SER A 2 3.70 -16.83 -15.55
N ILE A 3 3.49 -15.88 -16.47
CA ILE A 3 3.57 -14.46 -16.13
C ILE A 3 2.16 -14.03 -15.70
N LYS A 4 2.05 -13.45 -14.51
CA LYS A 4 0.81 -12.90 -13.98
C LYS A 4 0.77 -11.38 -14.17
N TYR A 5 -0.43 -10.85 -14.26
CA TYR A 5 -0.71 -9.43 -14.46
C TYR A 5 -1.93 -9.05 -13.62
N ARG A 6 -1.99 -7.78 -13.20
CA ARG A 6 -3.20 -7.14 -12.70
C ARG A 6 -3.41 -5.82 -13.46
N ALA A 7 -4.61 -5.29 -13.47
CA ALA A 7 -4.91 -4.07 -14.21
C ALA A 7 -5.74 -3.09 -13.37
N TRP A 8 -5.35 -1.82 -13.37
CA TRP A 8 -6.15 -0.74 -12.82
C TRP A 8 -7.07 -0.18 -13.89
N HIS A 9 -8.37 -0.15 -13.64
CA HIS A 9 -9.34 0.51 -14.51
C HIS A 9 -9.45 1.99 -14.13
N LYS A 10 -8.91 2.90 -14.94
CA LYS A 10 -8.85 4.35 -14.66
C LYS A 10 -10.23 4.99 -14.47
N SER A 11 -11.17 4.68 -15.35
CA SER A 11 -12.51 5.31 -15.36
C SER A 11 -13.45 4.79 -14.26
N LEU A 12 -13.25 3.56 -13.79
CA LEU A 12 -14.11 2.93 -12.77
C LEU A 12 -13.39 2.77 -11.41
N GLU A 13 -12.11 3.15 -11.34
CA GLU A 13 -11.28 3.17 -10.15
C GLU A 13 -11.28 1.86 -9.34
N PHE A 14 -11.02 0.73 -10.02
CA PHE A 14 -10.88 -0.57 -9.35
C PHE A 14 -9.77 -1.43 -9.96
N MET A 15 -9.29 -2.39 -9.16
CA MET A 15 -8.26 -3.35 -9.55
C MET A 15 -8.89 -4.65 -10.07
N LEU A 16 -8.42 -5.10 -11.23
CA LEU A 16 -8.67 -6.44 -11.79
C LEU A 16 -7.48 -7.34 -11.52
N LEU A 17 -7.71 -8.47 -10.85
CA LEU A 17 -6.69 -9.48 -10.59
C LEU A 17 -6.48 -10.39 -11.81
N HIS A 18 -5.35 -11.12 -11.83
CA HIS A 18 -4.97 -11.99 -12.94
C HIS A 18 -6.07 -12.92 -13.43
N ASP A 19 -6.85 -13.47 -12.51
CA ASP A 19 -7.92 -14.44 -12.80
C ASP A 19 -9.21 -13.78 -13.30
N GLU A 20 -9.34 -12.46 -13.11
CA GLU A 20 -10.50 -11.65 -13.50
C GLU A 20 -10.30 -11.00 -14.86
N ILE A 21 -9.06 -10.86 -15.31
CA ILE A 21 -8.72 -10.38 -16.65
C ILE A 21 -9.09 -11.50 -17.64
N THR A 22 -10.18 -11.28 -18.37
CA THR A 22 -10.66 -12.27 -19.33
C THR A 22 -9.73 -12.36 -20.54
N PRO A 23 -9.63 -13.53 -21.20
CA PRO A 23 -8.88 -13.64 -22.44
C PRO A 23 -9.31 -12.64 -23.52
N TYR A 24 -10.55 -12.14 -23.47
CA TYR A 24 -11.10 -11.15 -24.41
C TYR A 24 -10.44 -9.76 -24.27
N GLU A 25 -10.05 -9.38 -23.05
CA GLU A 25 -9.26 -8.16 -22.75
C GLU A 25 -7.76 -8.35 -23.09
N LEU A 26 -7.34 -9.61 -23.31
CA LEU A 26 -5.98 -10.03 -23.69
C LEU A 26 -5.92 -10.57 -25.13
N GLU A 27 -7.00 -10.45 -25.93
CA GLU A 27 -7.24 -11.26 -27.12
C GLU A 27 -6.52 -10.78 -28.40
N GLN A 28 -5.45 -10.01 -28.28
CA GLN A 28 -4.43 -10.01 -29.32
C GLN A 28 -3.48 -11.18 -29.06
N LYS A 29 -3.82 -12.34 -29.63
CA LYS A 29 -2.96 -13.54 -29.65
C LYS A 29 -1.52 -13.11 -29.97
N PRO A 30 -0.57 -13.33 -29.05
CA PRO A 30 0.80 -12.96 -29.33
C PRO A 30 1.34 -13.80 -30.48
N THR A 31 2.05 -13.15 -31.39
CA THR A 31 2.80 -13.86 -32.44
C THR A 31 3.81 -14.76 -31.75
N LYS A 32 3.88 -16.02 -32.19
CA LYS A 32 4.64 -17.12 -31.61
C LYS A 32 6.02 -16.67 -31.07
N GLY A 33 6.13 -16.50 -29.75
CA GLY A 33 7.36 -16.03 -29.08
C GLY A 33 7.12 -14.93 -28.05
N GLU A 34 6.00 -14.21 -28.13
CA GLU A 34 5.63 -13.18 -27.16
C GLU A 34 4.59 -13.73 -26.17
N LYS A 35 4.68 -13.35 -24.89
CA LYS A 35 3.64 -13.66 -23.89
C LYS A 35 2.78 -12.41 -23.76
N TYR A 36 1.65 -12.43 -24.48
CA TYR A 36 0.54 -11.48 -24.46
C TYR A 36 0.88 -10.06 -24.95
N LYS A 37 0.06 -9.56 -25.88
CA LYS A 37 0.05 -8.15 -26.26
C LYS A 37 -1.26 -7.59 -25.71
N VAL A 38 -1.17 -6.81 -24.64
CA VAL A 38 -2.36 -6.21 -24.05
C VAL A 38 -2.88 -5.11 -24.98
N ILE A 39 -4.19 -5.01 -25.07
CA ILE A 39 -4.89 -3.96 -25.80
C ILE A 39 -4.50 -2.65 -25.14
N ASP A 40 -3.96 -1.73 -25.93
CA ASP A 40 -3.67 -0.35 -25.57
C ASP A 40 -5.02 0.40 -25.47
N ASP A 41 -5.91 -0.06 -24.58
CA ASP A 41 -7.13 0.65 -24.24
C ASP A 41 -6.75 1.67 -23.17
N ASP A 42 -6.92 2.95 -23.51
CA ASP A 42 -6.56 4.12 -22.71
C ASP A 42 -7.12 4.09 -21.27
N ASP A 43 -8.10 3.23 -21.00
CA ASP A 43 -8.77 3.04 -19.72
C ASP A 43 -8.04 2.13 -18.72
N PHE A 44 -7.05 1.33 -19.14
CA PHE A 44 -6.38 0.39 -18.24
C PHE A 44 -4.92 0.72 -18.00
N VAL A 45 -4.43 0.45 -16.78
CA VAL A 45 -3.00 0.40 -16.48
C VAL A 45 -2.62 -0.99 -16.05
N ILE A 46 -1.77 -1.65 -16.84
CA ILE A 46 -1.35 -3.03 -16.58
C ILE A 46 -0.09 -3.03 -15.74
N MET A 47 -0.09 -3.87 -14.71
CA MET A 47 1.04 -4.10 -13.82
C MET A 47 1.45 -5.55 -13.88
N LYS A 48 2.74 -5.80 -14.07
CA LYS A 48 3.31 -7.15 -14.13
C LYS A 48 3.69 -7.65 -12.74
N ALA A 49 3.42 -8.93 -12.47
CA ALA A 49 3.95 -9.59 -11.27
C ALA A 49 5.48 -9.72 -11.33
N THR A 50 6.14 -9.49 -10.20
CA THR A 50 7.58 -9.69 -10.03
C THR A 50 7.96 -11.17 -9.98
N GLY A 51 7.01 -12.03 -9.57
CA GLY A 51 7.23 -13.44 -9.25
C GLY A 51 7.87 -13.66 -7.87
N ILE A 52 7.95 -12.60 -7.06
CA ILE A 52 8.43 -12.59 -5.69
C ILE A 52 7.22 -12.40 -4.77
N LEU A 53 7.23 -13.09 -3.63
CA LEU A 53 6.24 -12.90 -2.57
C LEU A 53 6.82 -11.99 -1.48
N ASP A 54 5.97 -11.19 -0.87
CA ASP A 54 6.30 -10.37 0.29
C ASP A 54 6.28 -11.20 1.59
N GLN A 55 6.51 -10.53 2.73
CA GLN A 55 6.50 -11.15 4.06
C GLN A 55 5.19 -11.86 4.43
N ASP A 56 4.05 -11.43 3.88
CA ASP A 56 2.72 -11.98 4.14
C ASP A 56 2.29 -12.98 3.05
N GLU A 57 3.24 -13.46 2.25
CA GLU A 57 3.04 -14.40 1.12
C GLU A 57 2.19 -13.83 -0.04
N TYR A 58 2.03 -12.50 -0.11
CA TYR A 58 1.36 -11.84 -1.24
C TYR A 58 2.33 -11.61 -2.39
N GLU A 59 1.85 -11.84 -3.61
CA GLU A 59 2.67 -11.61 -4.80
C GLU A 59 2.85 -10.11 -5.05
N ILE A 60 4.10 -9.68 -5.23
CA ILE A 60 4.46 -8.29 -5.49
C ILE A 60 4.33 -7.99 -6.98
N TYR A 61 3.73 -6.86 -7.33
CA TYR A 61 3.51 -6.35 -8.67
C TYR A 61 4.17 -4.99 -8.87
N GLU A 62 4.34 -4.60 -10.14
CA GLU A 62 4.64 -3.20 -10.49
C GLU A 62 3.59 -2.26 -9.88
N GLY A 63 4.04 -1.11 -9.40
CA GLY A 63 3.20 -0.10 -8.75
C GLY A 63 2.83 -0.39 -7.30
N ASP A 64 3.24 -1.52 -6.71
CA ASP A 64 3.09 -1.75 -5.26
C ASP A 64 3.94 -0.77 -4.46
N ILE A 65 3.45 -0.42 -3.27
CA ILE A 65 4.10 0.46 -2.31
C ILE A 65 4.50 -0.38 -1.10
N ASN A 66 5.79 -0.39 -0.77
CA ASN A 66 6.28 -1.06 0.43
C ASN A 66 6.03 -0.21 1.69
N ILE A 67 6.24 -0.80 2.87
CA ILE A 67 6.07 -0.13 4.17
C ILE A 67 6.96 1.10 4.39
N GLU A 68 8.04 1.23 3.64
CA GLU A 68 8.94 2.38 3.66
C GLU A 68 8.48 3.47 2.66
N GLY A 69 7.30 3.34 2.06
CA GLY A 69 6.75 4.29 1.10
C GLY A 69 7.41 4.23 -0.29
N GLY A 70 8.24 3.23 -0.56
CA GLY A 70 8.91 3.02 -1.83
C GLY A 70 8.03 2.31 -2.87
N ILE A 71 8.16 2.70 -4.13
CA ILE A 71 7.35 2.20 -5.24
C ILE A 71 8.10 1.11 -5.99
N VAL A 72 7.47 -0.05 -6.17
CA VAL A 72 7.98 -1.13 -7.02
C VAL A 72 7.85 -0.72 -8.49
N THR A 73 8.97 -0.63 -9.18
CA THR A 73 9.03 -0.31 -10.61
C THR A 73 9.99 -1.25 -11.33
N ARG A 74 9.95 -1.19 -12.66
CA ARG A 74 10.76 -2.04 -13.52
C ARG A 74 11.79 -1.22 -14.30
N GLU A 75 13.05 -1.57 -14.13
CA GLU A 75 14.15 -1.05 -14.95
C GLU A 75 14.74 -2.16 -15.81
N GLY A 76 14.43 -2.12 -17.10
CA GLY A 76 14.80 -3.18 -18.04
C GLY A 76 14.16 -4.52 -17.68
N ASN A 77 14.96 -5.45 -17.16
CA ASN A 77 14.52 -6.80 -16.76
C ASN A 77 14.55 -7.04 -15.25
N LYS A 78 14.75 -5.99 -14.45
CA LYS A 78 14.79 -6.08 -12.99
C LYS A 78 13.67 -5.26 -12.38
N PHE A 79 13.15 -5.74 -11.27
CA PHE A 79 12.26 -4.98 -10.41
C PHE A 79 13.07 -4.35 -9.29
N ILE A 80 12.78 -3.09 -9.03
CA ILE A 80 13.42 -2.28 -8.00
C ILE A 80 12.35 -1.54 -7.20
N VAL A 81 12.67 -1.20 -5.96
CA VAL A 81 11.91 -0.26 -5.15
C VAL A 81 12.58 1.12 -5.29
N LYS A 82 11.81 2.14 -5.68
CA LYS A 82 12.26 3.54 -5.75
C LYS A 82 11.61 4.37 -4.66
N PHE A 83 12.42 5.16 -3.98
CA PHE A 83 11.95 6.13 -2.99
C PHE A 83 11.93 7.52 -3.63
N GLU A 84 10.83 8.26 -3.44
CA GLU A 84 10.69 9.63 -3.96
C GLU A 84 11.34 10.68 -3.07
N ASP A 85 11.90 10.27 -1.92
CA ASP A 85 12.29 11.22 -0.90
C ASP A 85 13.51 12.07 -1.29
N THR A 86 13.36 13.34 -0.96
CA THR A 86 14.16 14.48 -1.44
C THR A 86 15.66 14.32 -1.19
N ASP A 87 16.45 14.69 -2.20
CA ASP A 87 17.93 14.76 -2.24
C ASP A 87 18.74 13.47 -2.37
N MET A 88 18.17 12.28 -2.11
CA MET A 88 18.87 11.01 -2.38
C MET A 88 17.95 9.99 -3.04
N HIS A 89 18.06 9.87 -4.37
CA HIS A 89 17.46 8.78 -5.15
C HIS A 89 18.04 7.42 -4.71
N SER A 90 17.50 6.84 -3.65
CA SER A 90 17.81 5.49 -3.22
C SER A 90 16.95 4.50 -4.01
N GLN A 91 17.57 3.40 -4.42
CA GLN A 91 16.89 2.29 -5.08
C GLN A 91 17.47 0.97 -4.60
N LYS A 92 16.60 -0.01 -4.37
CA LYS A 92 17.00 -1.38 -4.00
C LYS A 92 16.33 -2.39 -4.92
N LEU A 93 16.93 -3.57 -5.07
CA LEU A 93 16.26 -4.69 -5.75
C LEU A 93 15.11 -5.19 -4.87
N VAL A 94 14.01 -5.62 -5.49
CA VAL A 94 12.89 -6.23 -4.75
C VAL A 94 13.38 -7.49 -4.04
N GLY A 95 13.29 -7.48 -2.72
CA GLY A 95 13.92 -8.46 -1.82
C GLY A 95 13.00 -9.50 -1.19
N GLY A 96 11.70 -9.54 -1.53
CA GLY A 96 10.73 -10.56 -1.07
C GLY A 96 10.56 -10.63 0.44
N GLU A 97 11.42 -11.39 1.12
CA GLU A 97 11.44 -11.53 2.59
C GLU A 97 11.70 -10.19 3.31
N ASP A 98 12.33 -9.23 2.63
CA ASP A 98 12.59 -7.88 3.16
C ASP A 98 11.49 -6.86 2.79
N GLU A 99 10.47 -7.26 2.02
CA GLU A 99 9.39 -6.36 1.58
C GLU A 99 8.09 -6.68 2.30
N LEU A 100 7.40 -5.63 2.75
CA LEU A 100 6.02 -5.71 3.21
C LEU A 100 5.22 -4.71 2.39
N ILE A 101 4.24 -5.19 1.62
CA ILE A 101 3.43 -4.34 0.74
C ILE A 101 2.23 -3.79 1.50
N GLN A 102 2.02 -2.48 1.41
CA GLN A 102 0.92 -1.80 2.09
C GLN A 102 -0.18 -1.30 1.15
N GLY A 103 0.00 -1.47 -0.16
CA GLY A 103 -0.96 -1.08 -1.19
C GLY A 103 -0.26 -0.81 -2.51
N ASN A 104 -0.86 0.02 -3.35
CA ASN A 104 -0.30 0.39 -4.65
C ASN A 104 -0.59 1.86 -4.98
N ILE A 105 0.11 2.38 -5.98
CA ILE A 105 0.03 3.79 -6.41
C ILE A 105 -1.34 4.22 -6.95
N TYR A 106 -2.25 3.29 -7.22
CA TYR A 106 -3.58 3.61 -7.74
C TYR A 106 -4.63 3.62 -6.62
N GLU A 107 -4.63 2.61 -5.76
CA GLU A 107 -5.60 2.50 -4.66
C GLU A 107 -5.19 3.29 -3.41
N THR A 108 -3.87 3.41 -3.16
CA THR A 108 -3.33 4.04 -1.95
C THR A 108 -2.16 4.99 -2.26
N PRO A 109 -2.32 5.98 -3.16
CA PRO A 109 -1.22 6.88 -3.54
C PRO A 109 -0.66 7.70 -2.37
N TYR A 110 -1.48 7.96 -1.34
CA TYR A 110 -1.05 8.71 -0.15
C TYR A 110 -0.01 7.98 0.71
N LYS A 111 0.28 6.70 0.44
CA LYS A 111 1.31 5.93 1.14
C LYS A 111 2.72 6.11 0.58
N ILE A 112 2.86 6.78 -0.56
CA ILE A 112 4.16 7.05 -1.18
C ILE A 112 4.95 8.02 -0.30
N GLY A 113 6.22 7.73 -0.07
CA GLY A 113 7.13 8.61 0.69
C GLY A 113 6.82 8.70 2.19
N ILE A 114 5.95 7.85 2.73
CA ILE A 114 5.82 7.70 4.18
C ILE A 114 7.04 6.91 4.66
N ASN A 115 8.09 7.61 5.06
CA ASN A 115 9.08 7.02 5.96
C ASN A 115 8.38 6.84 7.30
N ASN A 116 8.14 5.60 7.72
CA ASN A 116 7.73 5.28 9.10
C ASN A 116 8.85 5.55 10.13
N GLN A 117 9.68 6.58 9.91
CA GLN A 117 10.72 7.03 10.84
C GLN A 117 10.27 8.21 11.74
N ASP A 118 9.10 8.81 11.50
CA ASP A 118 8.55 9.87 12.38
C ASP A 118 7.64 9.33 13.48
N GLU A 119 8.13 8.36 14.26
CA GLU A 119 7.63 8.10 15.64
C GLU A 119 8.75 8.20 16.68
N SER A 120 9.79 8.99 16.41
CA SER A 120 10.74 9.42 17.43
C SER A 120 10.98 10.92 17.38
N ASP A 121 9.92 11.71 17.29
CA ASP A 121 9.98 13.10 17.73
C ASP A 121 9.75 13.11 19.25
N ASP A 122 10.87 13.07 19.97
CA ASP A 122 11.11 13.86 21.18
C ASP A 122 9.88 14.14 22.05
N PHE A 123 9.45 13.12 22.82
CA PHE A 123 8.77 13.39 24.08
C PHE A 123 9.83 13.95 25.04
N ASP A 124 10.15 15.24 24.88
CA ASP A 124 10.95 16.00 25.84
C ASP A 124 10.26 15.86 27.20
N SER A 125 10.91 15.11 28.08
CA SER A 125 10.49 14.77 29.42
C SER A 125 10.67 15.94 30.40
N ASP A 126 10.22 17.13 30.01
CA ASP A 126 10.23 18.34 30.83
C ASP A 126 8.79 18.75 31.19
N PHE A 127 7.90 17.77 31.43
CA PHE A 127 6.65 18.05 32.13
C PHE A 127 6.95 18.13 33.63
N ASP A 128 7.27 19.34 34.07
CA ASP A 128 7.45 19.72 35.46
C ASP A 128 6.35 19.13 36.35
N ASP A 129 6.79 18.37 37.35
CA ASP A 129 6.04 17.99 38.54
C ASP A 129 5.42 19.23 39.18
N ASP A 130 4.12 19.49 38.96
CA ASP A 130 3.30 20.37 39.82
C ASP A 130 1.79 20.16 39.58
N PHE A 131 1.32 18.91 39.57
CA PHE A 131 -0.11 18.64 39.70
C PHE A 131 -0.48 18.52 41.18
N GLU A 132 -0.69 19.68 41.80
CA GLU A 132 -1.26 19.82 43.14
C GLU A 132 -2.57 19.02 43.26
N ASP A 133 -2.63 18.22 44.32
CA ASP A 133 -3.80 17.54 44.85
C ASP A 133 -5.05 18.45 44.84
N LYS A 134 -6.08 18.05 44.10
CA LYS A 134 -7.45 18.49 44.37
C LYS A 134 -8.32 17.27 44.57
N GLU A 135 -8.57 17.00 45.85
CA GLU A 135 -9.67 16.18 46.35
C GLU A 135 -10.95 16.55 45.59
N PHE A 136 -11.52 15.58 44.88
CA PHE A 136 -12.89 15.66 44.39
C PHE A 136 -13.75 14.82 45.33
N ASP A 137 -14.14 15.45 46.43
CA ASP A 137 -15.24 15.03 47.29
C ASP A 137 -16.49 15.79 46.81
N GLU A 138 -17.57 15.06 46.56
CA GLU A 138 -18.98 15.47 46.36
C GLU A 138 -19.62 14.33 45.55
N GLY A 139 -20.29 13.37 46.18
CA GLY A 139 -21.59 13.60 46.79
C GLY A 139 -22.64 12.99 45.87
N PHE A 140 -22.74 11.66 45.86
CA PHE A 140 -23.73 10.93 45.06
C PHE A 140 -25.08 11.00 45.81
N ASP A 141 -25.84 12.07 45.55
CA ASP A 141 -27.19 12.21 46.07
C ASP A 141 -28.16 11.28 45.32
N GLU A 142 -28.77 10.43 46.11
CA GLU A 142 -29.91 9.56 45.89
C GLU A 142 -31.12 10.36 45.36
N PHE A 143 -31.74 9.89 44.28
CA PHE A 143 -33.13 10.25 43.94
C PHE A 143 -33.90 9.00 43.50
N GLU A 144 -34.89 8.65 44.32
CA GLU A 144 -35.96 7.70 44.07
C GLU A 144 -37.04 8.27 43.12
N ASP A 145 -37.76 7.34 42.49
CA ASP A 145 -39.14 7.40 41.96
C ASP A 145 -39.42 8.34 40.74
N ASP A 146 -40.26 8.04 39.75
CA ASP A 146 -41.44 7.17 39.68
C ASP A 146 -41.92 7.01 38.19
N GLU A 147 -42.70 5.95 37.93
CA GLU A 147 -43.69 5.68 36.84
C GLU A 147 -43.52 6.23 35.38
N ASN A 148 -43.54 5.32 34.38
CA ASN A 148 -44.72 5.09 33.50
C ASN A 148 -44.47 4.10 32.32
N TYR A 149 -45.51 3.29 32.08
CA TYR A 149 -45.80 2.30 30.99
C TYR A 149 -45.37 0.84 31.17
#